data_AF-A0A1J5P2D1-F1
#
_entry.id   AF-A0A1J5P2D1-F1
#
_cell.length_a   1.000
_cell.length_b   1.000
_cell.length_c   1.000
_cell.angle_alpha   90.00
_cell.angle_beta   90.00
_cell.angle_gamma   90.00
#
_symmetry.space_group_name_H-M   'P 1'
#
loop_
_entity.id
_entity.type
_entity.pdbx_description
1 polymer ?
#
loop_
_entity_poly.entity_id
_entity_poly.type
_entity_poly.pdbx_seq_one_letter_code
_entity_poly.pdbx_strand_id
1 'polypeptide(L)'
;MRLLRYLLLAVLGLFLVLVSMANQTPVRVNLLPSDIGDFVGLGGAIQVPLFLLLLGALACGLVFGFVWEWLREHKHRATARAGAKQVSALSREVTQLRDAQSGPKDEVLALLESASVAGKR
;
A
#
# COMPACT_ATOMS: atom_id res chain seq x y z
N MET A 1 11.59 6.21 -12.51
CA MET A 1 10.21 5.72 -12.29
C MET A 1 9.19 6.79 -11.86
N ARG A 2 9.59 7.90 -11.21
CA ARG A 2 8.63 8.96 -10.80
C ARG A 2 8.13 9.81 -11.97
N LEU A 3 9.00 10.08 -12.95
CA LEU A 3 8.67 10.90 -14.11
C LEU A 3 7.53 10.31 -14.96
N LEU A 4 7.54 9.00 -15.22
CA LEU A 4 6.47 8.34 -15.97
C LEU A 4 5.11 8.45 -15.27
N ARG A 5 5.12 8.35 -13.94
CA ARG A 5 3.92 8.52 -13.11
C ARG A 5 3.39 9.96 -13.19
N TYR A 6 4.26 10.95 -13.08
CA TYR A 6 3.88 12.37 -13.22
C TYR A 6 3.42 12.72 -14.64
N LEU A 7 4.06 12.17 -15.67
CA LEU A 7 3.67 12.37 -17.06
C LEU A 7 2.27 11.79 -17.31
N LEU A 8 2.00 10.58 -16.80
CA LEU A 8 0.68 9.96 -16.89
C LEU A 8 -0.39 10.80 -16.15
N LEU A 9 -0.09 11.28 -14.95
CA LEU A 9 -0.97 12.19 -14.19
C LEU A 9 -1.21 13.51 -14.92
N ALA A 10 -0.18 14.08 -15.56
CA ALA A 10 -0.28 15.32 -16.32
C ALA A 10 -1.16 15.15 -17.57
N VAL A 11 -0.97 14.06 -18.32
CA VAL A 11 -1.80 13.73 -19.49
C VAL A 11 -3.26 13.50 -19.07
N LEU A 12 -3.48 12.75 -17.98
CA LEU A 12 -4.82 12.54 -17.43
C LEU A 12 -5.46 13.87 -17.00
N GLY A 13 -4.71 14.73 -16.30
CA GLY A 13 -5.18 16.06 -15.90
C GLY A 13 -5.55 16.94 -17.09
N LEU A 14 -4.72 16.96 -18.13
CA LEU A 14 -5.01 17.70 -19.36
C LEU A 14 -6.29 17.18 -20.04
N PHE A 15 -6.45 15.86 -20.11
CA PHE A 15 -7.65 15.25 -20.67
C PHE A 15 -8.91 15.63 -19.89
N LEU A 16 -8.83 15.64 -18.55
CA LEU A 16 -9.93 16.04 -17.68
C LEU A 16 -10.32 17.51 -17.89
N VAL A 17 -9.34 18.40 -18.05
CA VAL A 17 -9.59 19.82 -18.37
C VAL A 17 -10.29 19.95 -19.72
N LEU A 18 -9.83 19.25 -20.75
CA LEU A 18 -10.45 19.28 -22.08
C LEU A 18 -11.90 18.77 -22.04
N VAL A 19 -12.14 17.64 -21.38
CA VAL A 19 -13.51 17.11 -21.21
C VAL A 19 -14.38 18.09 -20.44
N SER A 20 -13.85 18.71 -19.39
CA SER A 20 -14.58 19.71 -18.61
C SER A 20 -14.97 20.93 -19.43
N MET A 21 -14.03 21.45 -20.24
CA MET A 21 -14.27 22.61 -21.09
C MET A 21 -15.23 22.31 -22.24
N ALA A 22 -15.18 21.09 -22.79
CA ALA A 22 -16.08 20.65 -23.85
C ALA A 22 -17.51 20.36 -23.35
N ASN A 23 -17.66 19.92 -22.10
CA ASN A 23 -18.94 19.45 -21.54
C ASN A 23 -19.47 20.35 -20.42
N GLN A 24 -19.41 21.67 -20.62
CA GLN A 24 -19.93 22.68 -19.67
C GLN A 24 -21.46 22.84 -19.69
N THR A 25 -22.13 22.19 -20.64
CA THR A 25 -23.58 22.29 -20.80
C THR A 25 -24.29 21.75 -19.54
N PRO A 26 -25.20 22.54 -18.94
CA PRO A 26 -25.97 22.09 -17.79
C PRO A 26 -26.96 21.01 -18.22
N VAL A 27 -26.91 19.85 -17.55
CA VAL A 27 -27.84 18.74 -17.78
C VAL A 27 -28.77 18.65 -16.57
N ARG A 28 -30.05 18.40 -16.83
CA ARG A 28 -31.03 18.15 -15.78
C ARG A 28 -30.83 16.75 -15.24
N VAL A 29 -30.48 16.65 -13.95
CA VAL A 29 -30.37 15.39 -13.23
C VAL A 29 -31.52 15.28 -12.25
N ASN A 30 -32.33 14.24 -12.40
CA ASN A 30 -33.37 13.89 -11.44
C ASN A 30 -32.78 12.96 -10.39
N LEU A 31 -32.65 13.46 -9.16
CA LEU A 31 -32.16 12.72 -7.99
C LEU A 31 -33.23 11.83 -7.38
N LEU A 32 -34.51 12.17 -7.56
CA LEU A 32 -35.64 11.38 -7.08
C LEU A 32 -36.58 11.02 -8.22
N PRO A 33 -37.20 9.82 -8.18
CA PRO A 33 -38.38 9.52 -8.98
C PRO A 33 -39.49 10.55 -8.70
N SER A 34 -40.24 10.92 -9.73
CA SER A 34 -41.35 11.91 -9.65
C SER A 34 -42.28 11.63 -8.48
N ASP A 35 -42.65 10.35 -8.31
CA ASP A 35 -43.63 9.92 -7.32
C ASP A 35 -43.14 10.10 -5.87
N ILE A 36 -41.82 10.11 -5.67
CA ILE A 36 -41.19 10.29 -4.35
C ILE A 36 -40.83 11.76 -4.11
N GLY A 37 -40.41 12.48 -5.16
CA GLY A 37 -40.07 13.90 -5.09
C GLY A 37 -41.27 14.78 -4.70
N ASP A 38 -42.45 14.46 -5.23
CA ASP A 38 -43.68 15.17 -4.92
C ASP A 38 -44.12 14.96 -3.46
N PHE A 39 -43.83 13.79 -2.87
CA PHE A 39 -44.13 13.48 -1.48
C PHE A 39 -43.22 14.22 -0.48
N VAL A 40 -41.96 14.46 -0.86
CA VAL A 40 -40.95 15.13 -0.02
C VAL A 40 -40.95 16.66 -0.22
N GLY A 41 -41.71 17.18 -1.19
CA GLY A 41 -41.78 18.62 -1.49
C GLY A 41 -40.48 19.19 -2.07
N LEU A 42 -39.51 18.33 -2.37
CA LEU A 42 -38.27 18.65 -3.06
C LEU A 42 -38.43 18.16 -4.50
N GLY A 43 -38.79 19.07 -5.41
CA GLY A 43 -38.75 18.82 -6.85
C GLY A 43 -37.33 18.43 -7.25
N GLY A 44 -37.05 17.12 -7.31
CA GLY A 44 -35.71 16.54 -7.25
C GLY A 44 -34.87 16.69 -8.51
N ALA A 45 -35.06 17.75 -9.28
CA ALA A 45 -34.33 18.03 -10.52
C ALA A 45 -33.31 19.16 -10.30
N ILE A 46 -32.02 18.83 -10.28
CA ILE A 46 -30.95 19.83 -10.19
C ILE A 46 -30.27 19.93 -11.56
N GLN A 47 -30.03 21.16 -12.01
CA GLN A 47 -29.24 21.42 -13.21
C GLN A 47 -27.77 21.48 -12.82
N VAL A 48 -27.00 20.51 -13.32
CA VAL A 48 -25.57 20.41 -13.03
C VAL A 48 -24.83 20.17 -14.34
N PRO A 49 -23.72 20.89 -14.62
CA PRO A 49 -22.86 20.57 -15.75
C PRO A 49 -22.39 19.12 -15.71
N LEU A 50 -22.47 18.42 -16.86
CA LEU A 50 -22.15 16.99 -16.95
C LEU A 50 -20.71 16.68 -16.50
N PHE A 51 -19.77 17.58 -16.77
CA PHE A 51 -18.39 17.37 -16.37
C PHE A 51 -18.22 17.24 -14.85
N LEU A 52 -19.01 17.93 -14.03
CA LEU A 52 -18.92 17.81 -12.57
C LEU A 52 -19.32 16.41 -12.10
N LEU A 53 -20.29 15.79 -12.77
CA LEU A 53 -20.69 14.41 -12.48
C LEU A 53 -19.60 13.42 -12.89
N LEU A 54 -19.00 13.60 -14.08
CA LEU A 54 -17.90 12.75 -14.55
C LEU A 54 -16.66 12.89 -13.66
N LEU A 55 -16.27 14.11 -13.32
CA LEU A 55 -15.14 14.38 -12.42
C LEU A 55 -15.42 13.85 -11.02
N GLY A 56 -16.62 14.08 -10.49
CA GLY A 56 -17.05 13.58 -9.19
C GLY A 56 -17.03 12.05 -9.13
N ALA A 57 -17.59 11.38 -10.14
CA ALA A 57 -17.57 9.93 -10.24
C ALA A 57 -16.15 9.37 -10.36
N LEU A 58 -15.29 10.00 -11.16
CA LEU A 58 -13.89 9.60 -11.30
C LEU A 58 -13.11 9.82 -10.00
N ALA A 59 -13.30 10.95 -9.33
CA ALA A 59 -12.65 11.27 -8.06
C ALA A 59 -13.11 10.29 -6.97
N CYS A 60 -14.41 10.02 -6.88
CA CYS A 60 -14.95 8.97 -6.01
C CYS A 60 -14.32 7.62 -6.34
N GLY A 61 -14.28 7.22 -7.62
CA GLY A 61 -13.66 5.97 -8.06
C GLY A 61 -12.18 5.88 -7.69
N LEU A 62 -11.44 6.98 -7.78
CA LEU A 62 -10.04 7.05 -7.36
C LEU A 62 -9.89 6.91 -5.84
N VAL A 63 -10.75 7.57 -5.06
CA VAL A 63 -10.78 7.43 -3.60
C VAL A 63 -11.12 5.99 -3.22
N PHE A 64 -12.14 5.39 -3.82
CA PHE A 64 -12.49 3.98 -3.61
C PHE A 64 -11.35 3.04 -4.01
N GLY A 65 -10.71 3.27 -5.16
CA GLY A 65 -9.54 2.50 -5.59
C GLY A 65 -8.36 2.64 -4.64
N PHE A 66 -8.12 3.84 -4.11
CA PHE A 66 -7.10 4.08 -3.10
C PHE A 66 -7.41 3.39 -1.77
N VAL A 67 -8.66 3.47 -1.31
CA VAL A 67 -9.14 2.77 -0.10
C VAL A 67 -9.01 1.26 -0.28
N TRP A 68 -9.36 0.72 -1.45
CA TRP A 68 -9.22 -0.69 -1.76
C TRP A 68 -7.76 -1.14 -1.80
N GLU A 69 -6.89 -0.38 -2.48
CA GLU A 69 -5.45 -0.65 -2.50
C GLU A 69 -4.85 -0.57 -1.10
N TRP A 70 -5.31 0.38 -0.28
CA TRP A 70 -4.87 0.53 1.11
C TRP A 70 -5.30 -0.64 2.00
N LEU A 71 -6.55 -1.10 1.88
CA LEU A 71 -7.05 -2.30 2.56
C LEU A 71 -6.29 -3.55 2.12
N ARG A 72 -5.93 -3.64 0.83
CA ARG A 72 -5.14 -4.74 0.28
C ARG A 72 -3.70 -4.72 0.81
N GLU A 73 -3.04 -3.57 0.80
CA GLU A 73 -1.66 -3.36 1.23
C GLU A 73 -1.48 -3.57 2.76
N HIS A 74 -2.53 -3.31 3.56
CA HIS A 74 -2.49 -3.49 5.01
C HIS A 74 -2.18 -4.92 5.46
N LYS A 75 -2.52 -5.92 4.63
CA LYS A 75 -2.29 -7.33 4.94
C LYS A 75 -0.82 -7.73 4.94
N HIS A 76 0.04 -7.02 4.20
CA HIS A 76 1.48 -7.34 4.08
C HIS A 76 2.37 -6.62 5.11
N ARG A 77 1.92 -5.47 5.64
CA ARG A 77 2.68 -4.76 6.70
C ARG A 77 2.62 -5.48 8.05
N ALA A 78 1.57 -6.27 8.29
CA ALA A 78 1.45 -7.10 9.50
C ALA A 78 2.44 -8.27 9.48
N THR A 79 2.60 -8.95 8.33
CA THR A 79 3.50 -10.11 8.21
C THR A 79 4.98 -9.71 8.21
N ALA A 80 5.34 -8.58 7.60
CA ALA A 80 6.73 -8.09 7.64
C ALA A 80 7.18 -7.71 9.08
N ARG A 81 6.29 -7.11 9.88
CA ARG A 81 6.59 -6.79 11.30
C ARG A 81 6.65 -8.05 12.18
N ALA A 82 5.80 -9.04 11.92
CA ALA A 82 5.83 -10.31 12.63
C ALA A 82 7.11 -11.12 12.29
N GLY A 83 7.47 -11.18 11.01
CA GLY A 83 8.69 -11.85 10.54
C GLY A 83 9.98 -11.21 11.05
N ALA A 84 10.07 -9.87 11.05
CA ALA A 84 11.25 -9.17 11.56
C ALA A 84 11.48 -9.41 13.07
N LYS A 85 10.40 -9.51 13.86
CA LYS A 85 10.51 -9.87 15.28
C LYS A 85 10.99 -11.31 15.47
N GLN A 86 10.44 -12.25 14.72
CA GLN A 86 10.84 -13.67 14.79
C GLN A 86 12.29 -13.87 14.36
N VAL A 87 12.75 -13.22 13.29
CA VAL A 87 14.16 -13.27 12.86
C VAL A 87 15.07 -12.68 13.94
N SER A 88 14.70 -11.56 14.57
CA SER A 88 15.52 -10.97 15.64
C SER A 88 15.61 -11.87 16.88
N ALA A 89 14.54 -12.60 17.21
CA ALA A 89 14.52 -13.54 18.33
C ALA A 89 15.38 -14.78 18.02
N LEU A 90 15.19 -15.38 16.83
CA LEU A 90 16.00 -16.52 16.39
C LEU A 90 17.48 -16.17 16.27
N SER A 91 17.83 -14.99 15.74
CA SER A 91 19.23 -14.56 15.67
C SER A 91 19.86 -14.44 17.05
N ARG A 92 19.12 -13.94 18.05
CA ARG A 92 19.61 -13.85 19.43
C ARG A 92 19.78 -15.23 20.08
N GLU A 93 18.86 -16.15 19.84
CA GLU A 93 18.97 -17.53 20.31
C GLU A 93 20.14 -18.26 19.65
N VAL A 94 20.33 -18.09 18.34
CA VAL A 94 21.48 -18.68 17.62
C VAL A 94 22.80 -18.09 18.12
N THR A 95 22.87 -16.78 18.38
CA THR A 95 24.07 -16.15 18.97
C THR A 95 24.32 -16.69 20.38
N GLN A 96 23.31 -16.77 21.24
CA GLN A 96 23.47 -17.32 22.60
C GLN A 96 23.85 -18.80 22.59
N LEU A 97 23.27 -19.61 21.69
CA LEU A 97 23.63 -21.02 21.55
C LEU A 97 25.04 -21.19 20.99
N ARG A 98 25.47 -20.34 20.05
CA ARG A 98 26.86 -20.34 19.58
C ARG A 98 27.83 -19.92 20.67
N ASP A 99 27.54 -18.86 21.40
CA ASP A 99 28.38 -18.38 22.50
C ASP A 99 28.43 -19.40 23.66
N ALA A 100 27.33 -20.09 23.95
CA ALA A 100 27.28 -21.18 24.94
C ALA A 100 27.97 -22.47 24.45
N GLN A 101 27.98 -22.73 23.14
CA GLN A 101 28.62 -23.89 22.53
C GLN A 101 30.14 -23.69 22.33
N SER A 102 30.61 -22.44 22.29
CA SER A 102 32.03 -22.05 22.40
C SER A 102 32.63 -22.23 23.81
N GLY A 103 31.90 -22.86 24.73
CA GLY A 103 32.44 -23.38 25.97
C GLY A 103 33.47 -24.51 25.75
N PRO A 104 34.01 -25.12 26.83
CA PRO A 104 35.33 -25.79 26.95
C PRO A 104 35.73 -26.84 25.89
N LYS A 105 34.84 -27.25 25.01
CA LYS A 105 35.15 -28.05 23.82
C LYS A 105 36.05 -27.32 22.83
N ASP A 106 35.87 -26.02 22.60
CA ASP A 106 36.70 -25.25 21.67
C ASP A 106 38.12 -25.01 22.22
N GLU A 107 38.26 -24.80 23.54
CA GLU A 107 39.58 -24.76 24.19
C GLU A 107 40.27 -26.13 24.13
N VAL A 108 39.54 -27.23 24.34
CA VAL A 108 40.09 -28.59 24.20
C VAL A 108 40.46 -28.89 22.73
N LEU A 109 39.66 -28.46 21.76
CA LEU A 109 39.98 -28.60 20.33
C LEU A 109 41.20 -27.76 19.93
N ALA A 110 41.32 -26.53 20.44
CA ALA A 110 42.48 -25.68 20.23
C ALA A 110 43.74 -26.27 20.88
N LEU A 111 43.61 -26.85 22.08
CA LEU A 111 44.69 -27.56 22.75
C LEU A 111 45.09 -28.84 21.99
N LEU A 112 44.13 -29.59 21.45
CA LEU A 112 44.40 -30.79 20.63
C LEU A 112 45.04 -30.44 19.29
N GLU A 113 44.61 -29.37 18.63
CA GLU A 113 45.21 -28.90 17.38
C GLU A 113 46.64 -28.42 17.62
N SER A 114 46.87 -27.61 18.66
CA SER A 114 48.21 -27.17 19.06
C SER A 114 49.14 -28.32 19.43
N ALA A 115 48.65 -29.33 20.16
CA ALA A 115 49.40 -30.55 20.46
C ALA A 115 49.70 -31.39 19.20
N SER A 116 48.76 -31.50 18.26
CA SER A 116 48.96 -32.22 16.99
C SER A 116 50.00 -31.54 16.09
N VAL A 117 50.06 -30.20 16.10
CA VAL A 117 51.04 -29.41 15.35
C VAL A 117 52.43 -29.52 15.98
N ALA A 118 52.52 -29.59 17.31
CA ALA A 118 53.78 -29.77 18.03
C ALA A 118 54.39 -31.16 17.82
N GLY A 119 53.57 -32.22 17.64
CA GLY A 119 54.05 -33.59 17.39
C GLY A 119 54.50 -33.87 15.96
N LYS A 120 54.38 -32.91 15.04
CA LYS A 120 54.76 -33.06 13.61
C LYS A 120 56.11 -32.41 13.26
N ARG A 121 56.92 -32.06 14.26
CA ARG A 121 58.30 -31.56 14.09
C ARG A 121 59.32 -32.61 14.49
#